data_AF-A0A0J9WPS9-F1
#
_entry.id   AF-A0A0J9WPS9-F1
#
_cell.length_a   1.000
_cell.length_b   1.000
_cell.length_c   1.000
_cell.angle_alpha   90.00
_cell.angle_beta   90.00
_cell.angle_gamma   90.00
#
_symmetry.space_group_name_H-M   'P 1'
#
loop_
_entity.id
_entity.type
_entity.pdbx_description
1 polymer ?
#
loop_
_entity_poly.entity_id
_entity_poly.type
_entity_poly.pdbx_seq_one_letter_code
_entity_poly.pdbx_strand_id
1 'polypeptide(L)'
;MSNPLVVSISNLAAYTPQETIELVSRSGVKRGNMRPDKVFLSAVSAGCLLGFGCGVSLCAMTAPWYTENAPGLVKLFGAGVFPLGLVLVVLTGADLFTATTMFTLTAVLQGRLPIRKMLLHWFLCFFGNLAGSLFVMSIIMGYGGVFDASPYKEVVISFASKKQISPQVHQIFLKAIVCKMARLPRRIPRHPSQGSRLQGHRHVVAHLCFRCPRPRTRCRQYVLHVSRHLAQDT
;
A
#
# COMPACT_ATOMS: atom_id res chain seq x y z
N MET A 1 39.44 -16.19 18.71
CA MET A 1 39.21 -14.75 18.93
C MET A 1 39.30 -14.05 17.58
N SER A 2 38.13 -13.67 17.05
CA SER A 2 37.79 -12.91 15.81
C SER A 2 36.55 -13.60 15.21
N ASN A 3 35.38 -13.00 15.04
CA ASN A 3 34.89 -11.64 15.27
C ASN A 3 33.37 -11.76 15.48
N PRO A 4 32.78 -11.34 16.61
CA PRO A 4 31.36 -11.56 16.92
C PRO A 4 30.49 -10.42 16.38
N LEU A 5 30.59 -10.02 15.11
CA LEU A 5 29.73 -8.96 14.53
C LEU A 5 29.60 -9.09 13.01
N VAL A 6 28.94 -10.14 12.54
CA VAL A 6 28.27 -10.12 11.22
C VAL A 6 26.82 -10.55 11.39
N VAL A 7 26.11 -9.82 12.25
CA VAL A 7 24.70 -9.56 11.92
C VAL A 7 24.80 -8.73 10.64
N SER A 8 24.25 -9.23 9.53
CA SER A 8 24.16 -8.52 8.27
C SER A 8 23.47 -7.16 8.51
N ILE A 9 24.26 -6.09 8.71
CA ILE A 9 23.79 -4.72 9.03
C ILE A 9 22.81 -4.21 7.96
N SER A 10 22.82 -4.80 6.77
CA SER A 10 21.85 -4.59 5.69
C SER A 10 20.40 -4.99 6.00
N ASN A 11 20.10 -5.69 7.11
CA ASN A 11 18.76 -6.23 7.42
C ASN A 11 18.12 -5.70 8.73
N LEU A 12 18.63 -4.61 9.35
CA LEU A 12 18.08 -4.20 10.66
C LEU A 12 16.66 -3.60 10.58
N ALA A 13 16.22 -3.12 9.41
CA ALA A 13 14.87 -2.57 9.20
C ALA A 13 14.33 -2.70 7.76
N ALA A 14 15.06 -3.34 6.85
CA ALA A 14 14.71 -3.39 5.44
C ALA A 14 14.46 -4.85 5.01
N TYR A 15 13.24 -5.14 4.59
CA TYR A 15 12.87 -6.44 4.05
C TYR A 15 13.44 -6.64 2.65
N THR A 16 13.79 -7.88 2.32
CA THR A 16 14.08 -8.24 0.93
C THR A 16 12.82 -8.05 0.06
N PRO A 17 12.94 -7.85 -1.26
CA PRO A 17 11.77 -7.70 -2.14
C PRO A 17 10.82 -8.90 -2.08
N GLN A 18 11.36 -10.11 -1.89
CA GLN A 18 10.60 -11.35 -1.74
C GLN A 18 9.77 -11.33 -0.44
N GLU A 19 10.39 -10.95 0.68
CA GLU A 19 9.69 -10.80 1.96
C GLU A 19 8.65 -9.66 1.92
N THR A 20 8.98 -8.57 1.23
CA THR A 20 8.06 -7.42 1.04
C THR A 20 6.81 -7.86 0.27
N ILE A 21 6.97 -8.59 -0.83
CA ILE A 21 5.84 -9.10 -1.62
C ILE A 21 4.95 -10.03 -0.78
N GLU A 22 5.56 -10.88 0.04
CA GLU A 22 4.83 -11.76 0.96
C GLU A 22 4.02 -10.97 2.01
N LEU A 23 4.61 -9.93 2.60
CA LEU A 23 3.92 -9.04 3.55
C LEU A 23 2.80 -8.22 2.90
N VAL A 24 3.05 -7.67 1.71
CA VAL A 24 2.06 -6.93 0.91
C VAL A 24 0.89 -7.84 0.55
N SER A 25 1.16 -9.07 0.14
CA SER A 25 0.13 -10.07 -0.18
C SER A 25 -0.73 -10.41 1.03
N ARG A 26 -0.11 -10.71 2.19
CA ARG A 26 -0.85 -10.98 3.45
C ARG A 26 -1.74 -9.79 3.84
N SER A 27 -1.21 -8.57 3.70
CA SER A 27 -1.97 -7.34 3.95
C SER A 27 -3.14 -7.19 2.97
N GLY A 28 -2.95 -7.55 1.70
CA GLY A 28 -4.00 -7.57 0.67
C GLY A 28 -5.11 -8.57 0.97
N VAL A 29 -4.78 -9.78 1.45
CA VAL A 29 -5.77 -10.77 1.88
C VAL A 29 -6.58 -10.26 3.08
N LYS A 30 -5.91 -9.66 4.07
CA LYS A 30 -6.58 -9.08 5.24
C LYS A 30 -7.57 -7.97 4.84
N ARG A 31 -7.15 -7.05 3.97
CA ARG A 31 -8.00 -5.96 3.46
C ARG A 31 -9.17 -6.49 2.60
N GLY A 32 -8.90 -7.47 1.72
CA GLY A 32 -9.91 -8.07 0.85
C GLY A 32 -10.98 -8.91 1.58
N ASN A 33 -10.71 -9.36 2.80
CA ASN A 33 -11.66 -10.10 3.65
C ASN A 33 -12.35 -9.25 4.71
N MET A 34 -12.05 -7.95 4.77
CA MET A 34 -12.70 -7.04 5.72
C MET A 34 -14.18 -6.84 5.36
N ARG A 35 -15.02 -6.57 6.37
CA ARG A 35 -16.43 -6.24 6.17
C ARG A 35 -16.58 -5.03 5.25
N PRO A 36 -17.51 -5.05 4.27
CA PRO A 36 -17.67 -3.99 3.28
C PRO A 36 -17.98 -2.64 3.93
N ASP A 37 -18.78 -2.63 5.01
CA ASP A 37 -19.13 -1.42 5.76
C ASP A 37 -17.88 -0.70 6.31
N LYS A 38 -16.93 -1.47 6.85
CA LYS A 38 -15.68 -0.94 7.40
C LYS A 38 -14.78 -0.41 6.29
N VAL A 39 -14.70 -1.12 5.16
CA VAL A 39 -13.94 -0.68 3.99
C VAL A 39 -14.51 0.64 3.45
N PHE A 40 -15.83 0.75 3.35
CA PHE A 40 -16.48 1.96 2.86
C PHE A 40 -16.24 3.15 3.80
N LEU A 41 -16.46 3.01 5.11
CA LEU A 41 -16.21 4.09 6.08
C LEU A 41 -14.74 4.50 6.14
N SER A 42 -13.82 3.52 6.08
CA SER A 42 -12.38 3.74 5.98
C SER A 42 -12.01 4.48 4.69
N ALA A 43 -12.65 4.15 3.57
CA ALA A 43 -12.43 4.84 2.30
C ALA A 43 -13.02 6.26 2.30
N VAL A 44 -14.15 6.49 2.97
CA VAL A 44 -14.72 7.83 3.14
C VAL A 44 -13.77 8.72 3.92
N SER A 45 -13.19 8.25 5.03
CA SER A 45 -12.24 9.05 5.81
C SER A 45 -10.97 9.40 5.02
N ALA A 46 -10.42 8.46 4.23
CA ALA A 46 -9.32 8.74 3.31
C ALA A 46 -9.70 9.82 2.26
N GLY A 47 -10.91 9.74 1.72
CA GLY A 47 -11.46 10.73 0.79
C GLY A 47 -11.56 12.12 1.42
N CYS A 48 -12.03 12.20 2.67
CA CYS A 48 -12.13 13.46 3.41
C CYS A 48 -10.76 14.11 3.62
N LEU A 49 -9.75 13.35 4.04
CA LEU A 49 -8.39 13.86 4.26
C LEU A 49 -7.77 14.43 2.98
N LEU A 50 -7.93 13.71 1.86
CA LEU A 50 -7.44 14.17 0.56
C LEU A 50 -8.24 15.35 0.01
N GLY A 51 -9.56 15.35 0.20
CA GLY A 51 -10.43 16.47 -0.13
C GLY A 51 -10.01 17.73 0.63
N PHE A 52 -9.80 17.62 1.93
CA PHE A 52 -9.34 18.74 2.76
C PHE A 52 -8.00 19.29 2.30
N GLY A 53 -7.00 18.42 2.04
CA GLY A 53 -5.72 18.86 1.47
C GLY A 53 -5.86 19.58 0.14
N CYS A 54 -6.75 19.10 -0.75
CA CYS A 54 -7.06 19.79 -2.00
C CYS A 54 -7.65 21.19 -1.76
N GLY A 55 -8.60 21.32 -0.83
CA GLY A 55 -9.22 22.60 -0.47
C GLY A 55 -8.22 23.63 0.05
N VAL A 56 -7.34 23.21 0.96
CA VAL A 56 -6.24 24.07 1.48
C VAL A 56 -5.30 24.50 0.35
N SER A 57 -4.93 23.57 -0.54
CA SER A 57 -4.09 23.89 -1.70
C SER A 57 -4.76 24.88 -2.65
N LEU A 58 -6.08 24.79 -2.86
CA LEU A 58 -6.84 25.72 -3.69
C LEU A 58 -6.90 27.11 -3.07
N CYS A 59 -7.10 27.21 -1.75
CA CYS A 59 -7.07 28.48 -1.03
C CYS A 59 -5.68 29.14 -1.07
N ALA A 60 -4.60 28.37 -1.05
CA ALA A 60 -3.26 28.94 -1.21
C ALA A 60 -3.01 29.52 -2.62
N MET A 61 -3.73 29.03 -3.62
CA MET A 61 -3.60 29.47 -5.02
C MET A 61 -4.39 30.75 -5.34
N THR A 62 -5.24 31.24 -4.44
CA THR A 62 -6.11 32.41 -4.68
C THR A 62 -5.47 33.74 -4.35
N ALA A 63 -4.34 33.74 -3.62
CA ALA A 63 -3.61 34.95 -3.28
C ALA A 63 -2.88 35.53 -4.51
N PRO A 64 -3.33 36.67 -5.08
CA PRO A 64 -2.86 37.19 -6.37
C PRO A 64 -1.37 37.54 -6.36
N TRP A 65 -0.88 38.01 -5.21
CA TRP A 65 0.51 38.40 -5.04
C TRP A 65 1.47 37.23 -5.35
N TYR A 66 1.14 36.02 -4.91
CA TYR A 66 1.99 34.86 -5.16
C TYR A 66 1.89 34.35 -6.60
N THR A 67 0.75 34.50 -7.26
CA THR A 67 0.60 34.09 -8.66
C THR A 67 1.37 34.99 -9.62
N GLU A 68 1.49 36.29 -9.31
CA GLU A 68 2.17 37.28 -10.15
C GLU A 68 3.67 37.35 -9.87
N ASN A 69 4.09 37.40 -8.59
CA ASN A 69 5.47 37.65 -8.22
C ASN A 69 6.30 36.36 -8.08
N ALA A 70 5.66 35.24 -7.72
CA ALA A 70 6.36 33.99 -7.42
C ALA A 70 5.54 32.73 -7.78
N PRO A 71 5.17 32.53 -9.05
CA PRO A 71 4.33 31.40 -9.46
C PRO A 71 4.96 30.03 -9.17
N GLY A 72 6.30 29.97 -9.06
CA GLY A 72 7.02 28.76 -8.66
C GLY A 72 6.73 28.36 -7.21
N LEU A 73 6.62 29.34 -6.30
CA LEU A 73 6.42 29.09 -4.88
C LEU A 73 5.05 28.46 -4.61
N VAL A 74 3.98 29.00 -5.22
CA VAL A 74 2.62 28.45 -5.12
C VAL A 74 2.56 27.01 -5.61
N LYS A 75 3.24 26.71 -6.73
CA LYS A 75 3.31 25.36 -7.29
C LYS A 75 4.05 24.39 -6.37
N LEU A 76 5.11 24.84 -5.71
CA LEU A 76 5.83 24.03 -4.71
C LEU A 76 4.97 23.74 -3.48
N PHE A 77 4.23 24.74 -2.98
CA PHE A 77 3.27 24.53 -1.90
C PHE A 77 2.20 23.52 -2.28
N GLY A 78 1.55 23.68 -3.43
CA GLY A 78 0.56 22.71 -3.93
C GLY A 78 1.15 21.30 -4.14
N ALA A 79 2.40 21.22 -4.61
CA ALA A 79 3.11 19.95 -4.75
C ALA A 79 3.46 19.30 -3.38
N GLY A 80 3.66 20.09 -2.33
CA GLY A 80 3.95 19.63 -0.97
C GLY A 80 2.71 19.17 -0.19
N VAL A 81 1.54 19.75 -0.46
CA VAL A 81 0.28 19.32 0.19
C VAL A 81 -0.11 17.90 -0.21
N PHE A 82 0.24 17.47 -1.43
CA PHE A 82 -0.04 16.13 -1.92
C PHE A 82 0.65 14.99 -1.12
N PRO A 83 1.98 14.98 -0.91
CA PRO A 83 2.63 13.97 -0.08
C PRO A 83 2.19 14.05 1.39
N LEU A 84 1.90 15.24 1.92
CA LEU A 84 1.34 15.39 3.26
C LEU A 84 -0.01 14.66 3.39
N GLY A 85 -0.90 14.84 2.42
CA GLY A 85 -2.17 14.11 2.36
C GLY A 85 -1.98 12.59 2.32
N LEU A 86 -1.00 12.09 1.56
CA LEU A 86 -0.68 10.67 1.52
C LEU A 86 -0.12 10.14 2.85
N VAL A 87 0.74 10.90 3.54
CA VAL A 87 1.27 10.52 4.86
C VAL A 87 0.14 10.42 5.88
N LEU A 88 -0.79 11.38 5.90
CA LEU A 88 -1.94 11.35 6.80
C LEU A 88 -2.83 10.13 6.56
N VAL A 89 -3.06 9.76 5.30
CA VAL A 89 -3.82 8.55 4.95
C VAL A 89 -3.11 7.27 5.40
N VAL A 90 -1.78 7.23 5.30
CA VAL A 90 -0.99 6.08 5.79
C VAL A 90 -1.04 6.00 7.32
N LEU A 91 -0.91 7.13 8.02
CA LEU A 91 -0.95 7.19 9.49
C LEU A 91 -2.32 6.81 10.05
N THR A 92 -3.40 7.24 9.38
CA THR A 92 -4.77 6.85 9.75
C THR A 92 -5.11 5.41 9.35
N GLY A 93 -4.28 4.77 8.52
CA GLY A 93 -4.50 3.42 8.02
C GLY A 93 -5.69 3.28 7.07
N ALA A 94 -6.23 4.39 6.59
CA ALA A 94 -7.45 4.46 5.80
C ALA A 94 -7.29 3.83 4.41
N ASP A 95 -8.39 3.31 3.85
CA ASP A 95 -8.38 2.59 2.58
C ASP A 95 -8.41 3.55 1.38
N LEU A 96 -7.23 3.88 0.88
CA LEU A 96 -7.07 4.64 -0.36
C LEU A 96 -7.08 3.71 -1.57
N PHE A 97 -7.90 4.01 -2.58
CA PHE A 97 -8.04 3.22 -3.80
C PHE A 97 -6.68 2.87 -4.43
N THR A 98 -5.83 3.88 -4.65
CA THR A 98 -4.51 3.68 -5.27
C THR A 98 -3.58 2.76 -4.47
N ALA A 99 -3.62 2.82 -3.14
CA ALA A 99 -2.81 1.97 -2.27
C ALA A 99 -3.38 0.54 -2.21
N THR A 100 -4.69 0.42 -2.00
CA THR A 100 -5.40 -0.86 -1.89
C THR A 100 -5.34 -1.68 -3.18
N THR A 101 -5.33 -1.04 -4.36
CA THR A 101 -5.09 -1.71 -5.64
C THR A 101 -3.76 -2.46 -5.65
N MET A 102 -2.69 -1.89 -5.08
CA MET A 102 -1.39 -2.58 -5.03
C MET A 102 -1.48 -3.84 -4.15
N PHE A 103 -1.98 -3.71 -2.92
CA PHE A 103 -2.08 -4.82 -1.97
C PHE A 103 -2.97 -5.96 -2.48
N THR A 104 -4.17 -5.63 -2.94
CA THR A 104 -5.16 -6.62 -3.38
C THR A 104 -4.77 -7.28 -4.71
N LEU A 105 -4.15 -6.54 -5.64
CA LEU A 105 -3.64 -7.12 -6.88
C LEU A 105 -2.49 -8.11 -6.61
N THR A 106 -1.55 -7.77 -5.73
CA THR A 106 -0.48 -8.71 -5.34
C THR A 106 -1.03 -9.97 -4.69
N ALA A 107 -2.08 -9.86 -3.86
CA ALA A 107 -2.74 -11.01 -3.25
C ALA A 107 -3.45 -11.91 -4.28
N VAL A 108 -4.08 -11.32 -5.30
CA VAL A 108 -4.71 -12.06 -6.41
C VAL A 108 -3.65 -12.74 -7.28
N LEU A 109 -2.55 -12.06 -7.62
CA LEU A 109 -1.45 -12.62 -8.40
C LEU A 109 -0.77 -13.81 -7.70
N GLN A 110 -0.74 -13.81 -6.36
CA GLN A 110 -0.28 -14.96 -5.57
C GLN A 110 -1.36 -16.05 -5.38
N GLY A 111 -2.57 -15.88 -5.93
CA GLY A 111 -3.67 -16.83 -5.81
C GLY A 111 -4.31 -16.91 -4.42
N ARG A 112 -4.08 -15.91 -3.54
CA ARG A 112 -4.55 -15.93 -2.15
C ARG A 112 -5.87 -15.20 -1.90
N LEU A 113 -6.34 -14.43 -2.88
CA LEU A 113 -7.61 -13.70 -2.81
C LEU A 113 -8.41 -13.95 -4.10
N PRO A 114 -9.72 -14.25 -4.02
CA PRO A 114 -10.54 -14.36 -5.22
C PRO A 114 -10.76 -12.99 -5.87
N ILE A 115 -10.75 -12.94 -7.20
CA ILE A 115 -10.93 -11.72 -8.01
C ILE A 115 -12.21 -10.97 -7.62
N ARG A 116 -13.30 -11.69 -7.30
CA ARG A 116 -14.57 -11.09 -6.88
C ARG A 116 -14.44 -10.20 -5.64
N LYS A 117 -13.67 -10.64 -4.63
CA LYS A 117 -13.43 -9.84 -3.41
C LYS A 117 -12.57 -8.61 -3.69
N MET A 118 -11.59 -8.74 -4.58
CA MET A 118 -10.78 -7.61 -5.04
C MET A 118 -11.65 -6.55 -5.73
N LEU A 119 -12.50 -6.94 -6.68
CA LEU A 119 -13.37 -6.02 -7.41
C LEU A 119 -14.37 -5.31 -6.50
N LEU A 120 -14.99 -6.04 -5.55
CA LEU A 120 -15.88 -5.44 -4.56
C LEU A 120 -15.14 -4.41 -3.69
N HIS A 121 -13.94 -4.75 -3.20
CA HIS A 121 -13.13 -3.84 -2.41
C HIS A 121 -12.74 -2.58 -3.21
N TRP A 122 -12.37 -2.73 -4.48
CA TRP A 122 -12.05 -1.61 -5.36
C TRP A 122 -13.24 -0.69 -5.59
N PHE A 123 -14.41 -1.27 -5.83
CA PHE A 123 -15.65 -0.52 -5.97
C PHE A 123 -15.94 0.31 -4.70
N LEU A 124 -15.96 -0.33 -3.53
CA LEU A 124 -16.22 0.35 -2.26
C LEU A 124 -15.18 1.43 -1.96
N CYS A 125 -13.89 1.17 -2.20
CA CYS A 125 -12.83 2.16 -2.00
C CYS A 125 -12.96 3.36 -2.95
N PHE A 126 -13.28 3.12 -4.22
CA PHE A 126 -13.44 4.18 -5.19
C PHE A 126 -14.62 5.09 -4.83
N PHE A 127 -15.79 4.51 -4.57
CA PHE A 127 -16.99 5.27 -4.22
C PHE A 127 -16.86 5.91 -2.83
N GLY A 128 -16.20 5.27 -1.87
CA GLY A 128 -15.92 5.86 -0.56
C GLY A 128 -14.99 7.06 -0.66
N ASN A 129 -13.87 6.94 -1.37
CA ASN A 129 -12.95 8.07 -1.57
C ASN A 129 -13.63 9.24 -2.30
N LEU A 130 -14.46 8.94 -3.31
CA LEU A 130 -15.26 9.95 -4.00
C LEU A 130 -16.27 10.62 -3.07
N ALA A 131 -17.05 9.84 -2.32
CA ALA A 131 -18.05 10.36 -1.39
C ALA A 131 -17.43 11.25 -0.30
N GLY A 132 -16.30 10.84 0.28
CA GLY A 132 -15.60 11.64 1.29
C GLY A 132 -15.03 12.94 0.75
N SER A 133 -14.44 12.91 -0.45
CA SER A 133 -13.91 14.13 -1.08
C SER A 133 -15.02 15.10 -1.48
N LEU A 134 -16.13 14.61 -2.03
CA LEU A 134 -17.32 15.42 -2.30
C LEU A 134 -17.95 15.97 -1.03
N PHE A 135 -18.02 15.19 0.05
CA PHE A 135 -18.52 15.67 1.34
C PHE A 135 -17.71 16.89 1.83
N VAL A 136 -16.39 16.83 1.79
CA VAL A 136 -15.55 17.96 2.21
C VAL A 136 -15.67 19.16 1.25
N MET A 137 -15.68 18.93 -0.06
CA MET A 137 -15.78 20.04 -1.03
C MET A 137 -17.15 20.70 -1.04
N SER A 138 -18.24 19.92 -1.00
CA SER A 138 -19.60 20.46 -1.07
C SER A 138 -20.08 20.98 0.27
N ILE A 139 -19.89 20.23 1.36
CA ILE A 139 -20.44 20.60 2.67
C ILE A 139 -19.50 21.54 3.42
N ILE A 140 -18.23 21.17 3.59
CA ILE A 140 -17.34 21.96 4.44
C ILE A 140 -16.86 23.22 3.72
N MET A 141 -16.43 23.10 2.46
CA MET A 141 -15.91 24.26 1.72
C MET A 141 -17.01 25.06 1.01
N GLY A 142 -18.02 24.38 0.45
CA GLY A 142 -19.17 25.01 -0.19
C GLY A 142 -20.08 25.69 0.82
N TYR A 143 -20.82 24.91 1.63
CA TYR A 143 -21.72 25.49 2.65
C TYR A 143 -20.98 26.26 3.77
N GLY A 144 -19.71 25.95 4.03
CA GLY A 144 -18.90 26.73 4.98
C GLY A 144 -18.46 28.10 4.46
N GLY A 145 -18.84 28.49 3.23
CA GLY A 145 -18.61 29.83 2.68
C GLY A 145 -17.16 30.12 2.28
N VAL A 146 -16.26 29.13 2.33
CA VAL A 146 -14.84 29.30 2.02
C VAL A 146 -14.62 29.71 0.56
N PHE A 147 -15.53 29.28 -0.34
CA PHE A 147 -15.48 29.58 -1.78
C PHE A 147 -16.49 30.63 -2.24
N ASP A 148 -17.19 31.34 -1.34
CA ASP A 148 -18.22 32.31 -1.72
C ASP A 148 -17.64 33.60 -2.32
N ALA A 149 -16.43 33.97 -1.91
CA ALA A 149 -15.75 35.12 -2.48
C ALA A 149 -15.22 34.84 -3.90
N SER A 150 -15.43 35.79 -4.81
CA SER A 150 -15.08 35.70 -6.24
C SER A 150 -13.70 35.09 -6.57
N PRO A 151 -12.58 35.49 -5.92
CA PRO A 151 -11.27 34.95 -6.30
C PRO A 151 -11.15 33.44 -6.04
N TYR A 152 -11.85 32.91 -5.02
CA TYR A 152 -11.82 31.49 -4.72
C TYR A 152 -12.61 30.68 -5.74
N LYS A 153 -13.80 31.16 -6.11
CA LYS A 153 -14.66 30.50 -7.10
C LYS A 153 -13.99 30.42 -8.47
N GLU A 154 -13.35 31.50 -8.91
CA GLU A 154 -12.65 31.55 -10.20
C GLU A 154 -11.44 30.60 -10.25
N VAL A 155 -10.66 30.51 -9.18
CA VAL A 155 -9.52 29.59 -9.11
C VAL A 155 -10.00 28.13 -9.13
N VAL A 156 -11.07 27.80 -8.40
CA VAL A 156 -11.64 26.44 -8.41
C VAL A 156 -12.15 26.07 -9.80
N ILE A 157 -12.92 26.95 -10.46
CA ILE A 157 -13.45 26.71 -11.81
C ILE A 157 -12.29 26.59 -12.80
N SER A 158 -11.33 27.52 -12.79
CA SER A 158 -10.20 27.48 -13.72
C SER A 158 -9.33 26.24 -13.52
N PHE A 159 -9.16 25.76 -12.27
CA PHE A 159 -8.45 24.52 -11.98
C PHE A 159 -9.20 23.29 -12.49
N ALA A 160 -10.51 23.23 -12.30
CA ALA A 160 -11.36 22.15 -12.79
C ALA A 160 -11.36 22.10 -14.34
N SER A 161 -11.62 23.24 -15.00
CA SER A 161 -11.64 23.34 -16.46
C SER A 161 -10.29 22.96 -17.08
N LYS A 162 -9.17 23.44 -16.50
CA LYS A 162 -7.83 23.05 -16.96
C LYS A 162 -7.59 21.55 -16.83
N LYS A 163 -8.02 20.93 -15.73
CA LYS A 163 -7.78 19.50 -15.51
C LYS A 163 -8.71 18.58 -16.30
N GLN A 164 -9.94 19.00 -16.61
CA GLN A 164 -10.89 18.19 -17.36
C GLN A 164 -10.77 18.33 -18.89
N ILE A 165 -10.53 19.54 -19.40
CA ILE A 165 -10.68 19.84 -20.83
C ILE A 165 -9.34 19.79 -21.58
N SER A 166 -8.24 20.19 -20.93
CA SER A 166 -6.95 20.32 -21.62
C SER A 166 -6.21 19.02 -21.97
N PRO A 167 -6.25 17.94 -21.16
CA PRO A 167 -5.42 16.77 -21.43
C PRO A 167 -6.12 15.77 -22.35
N GLN A 168 -5.48 15.45 -23.49
CA GLN A 168 -5.91 14.35 -24.35
C GLN A 168 -5.82 13.01 -23.60
N VAL A 169 -6.66 12.03 -23.96
CA VAL A 169 -6.79 10.73 -23.26
C VAL A 169 -5.43 10.06 -23.03
N HIS A 170 -4.52 10.13 -24.00
CA HIS A 170 -3.18 9.55 -23.89
C HIS A 170 -2.32 10.22 -22.80
N GLN A 171 -2.45 11.53 -22.59
CA GLN A 171 -1.69 12.25 -21.56
C GLN A 171 -2.18 11.87 -20.15
N ILE A 172 -3.49 11.65 -19.99
CA ILE A 172 -4.08 11.19 -18.73
C ILE A 172 -3.57 9.79 -18.41
N PHE A 173 -3.56 8.89 -19.40
CA PHE A 173 -3.07 7.53 -19.25
C PHE A 173 -1.59 7.47 -18.85
N LEU A 174 -0.73 8.24 -19.51
CA LEU A 174 0.70 8.30 -19.19
C LEU A 174 0.96 8.85 -17.78
N LYS A 175 0.26 9.92 -17.38
CA LYS A 175 0.36 10.48 -16.02
C LYS A 175 -0.07 9.45 -14.95
N ALA A 176 -1.14 8.70 -15.21
CA ALA A 176 -1.62 7.66 -14.29
C ALA A 176 -0.58 6.54 -14.11
N ILE A 177 0.05 6.08 -15.19
CA ILE A 177 1.12 5.07 -15.12
C ILE A 177 2.29 5.59 -14.31
N VAL A 178 2.81 6.78 -14.62
CA VAL A 178 4.00 7.34 -13.96
C VAL A 178 3.76 7.54 -12.46
N CYS A 179 2.59 8.05 -12.07
CA CYS A 179 2.23 8.25 -10.66
C CYS A 179 2.19 6.93 -9.88
N LYS A 180 1.71 5.86 -10.52
CA LYS A 180 1.69 4.52 -9.92
C LYS A 180 3.08 3.88 -9.88
N MET A 181 3.87 4.01 -10.95
CA MET A 181 5.25 3.51 -11.04
C MET A 181 6.17 4.17 -10.02
N ALA A 182 5.94 5.43 -9.67
CA ALA A 182 6.67 6.11 -8.61
C ALA A 182 6.47 5.48 -7.22
N ARG A 183 5.40 4.70 -7.02
CA ARG A 183 5.09 4.02 -5.74
C ARG A 183 5.57 2.58 -5.67
N LEU A 184 6.12 2.03 -6.75
CA LEU A 184 6.72 0.70 -6.72
C LEU A 184 8.14 0.79 -6.14
N PRO A 185 8.52 -0.10 -5.22
CA PRO A 185 9.91 -0.20 -4.78
C PRO A 185 10.78 -0.56 -5.99
N ARG A 186 11.56 0.42 -6.47
CA ARG A 186 12.47 0.29 -7.62
C ARG A 186 13.73 -0.45 -7.21
N ARG A 187 13.63 -1.73 -6.90
CA ARG A 187 14.71 -2.72 -6.97
C ARG A 187 14.10 -4.10 -6.73
N ILE A 188 13.80 -4.79 -7.83
CA ILE A 188 13.70 -6.24 -7.85
C ILE A 188 15.10 -6.70 -8.28
N PRO A 189 15.96 -7.24 -7.40
CA PRO A 189 17.06 -8.06 -7.86
C PRO A 189 16.43 -9.23 -8.61
N ARG A 190 16.58 -9.22 -9.94
CA ARG A 190 16.28 -10.40 -10.74
C ARG A 190 17.31 -11.46 -10.36
N HIS A 191 16.94 -12.37 -9.47
CA HIS A 191 17.65 -13.64 -9.42
C HIS A 191 17.20 -14.45 -10.65
N PRO A 192 18.11 -15.17 -11.34
CA PRO A 192 17.72 -16.07 -12.40
C PRO A 192 16.76 -17.12 -11.84
N SER A 193 15.77 -17.45 -12.65
CA SER A 193 14.84 -18.56 -12.45
C SER A 193 15.49 -19.79 -11.79
N GLN A 194 15.08 -20.14 -10.57
CA GLN A 194 15.06 -21.54 -10.17
C GLN A 194 13.62 -22.00 -10.10
N GLY A 195 13.30 -22.91 -11.01
CA GLY A 195 12.03 -23.60 -11.07
C GLY A 195 11.76 -24.36 -9.77
N SER A 196 10.49 -24.29 -9.37
CA SER A 196 9.77 -25.25 -8.55
C SER A 196 10.38 -26.66 -8.48
N ARG A 197 10.74 -27.11 -7.27
CA ARG A 197 10.32 -28.41 -6.69
C ARG A 197 10.90 -28.66 -5.29
N LEU A 198 10.01 -28.92 -4.32
CA LEU A 198 10.14 -30.05 -3.39
C LEU A 198 11.42 -30.18 -2.52
N GLN A 199 11.96 -29.09 -1.96
CA GLN A 199 13.16 -29.20 -1.10
C GLN A 199 13.11 -28.45 0.25
N GLY A 200 11.91 -28.12 0.75
CA GLY A 200 11.74 -27.58 2.11
C GLY A 200 11.51 -28.64 3.21
N HIS A 201 11.05 -29.84 2.84
CA HIS A 201 10.67 -30.88 3.82
C HIS A 201 11.59 -32.11 3.86
N ARG A 202 12.62 -32.20 3.00
CA ARG A 202 13.60 -33.32 3.03
C ARG A 202 14.89 -33.01 3.80
N HIS A 203 15.20 -31.75 4.08
CA HIS A 203 16.46 -31.40 4.77
C HIS A 203 16.44 -31.53 6.29
N VAL A 204 15.27 -31.60 6.93
CA VAL A 204 15.19 -31.82 8.39
C VAL A 204 15.39 -33.29 8.77
N VAL A 205 15.00 -34.24 7.90
CA VAL A 205 15.14 -35.69 8.19
C VAL A 205 16.51 -36.25 7.77
N ALA A 206 17.19 -35.64 6.79
CA ALA A 206 18.51 -36.11 6.35
C ALA A 206 19.67 -35.72 7.30
N HIS A 207 19.53 -34.64 8.08
CA HIS A 207 20.61 -34.16 8.96
C HIS A 207 20.66 -34.80 10.35
N LEU A 208 19.62 -35.51 10.77
CA LEU A 208 19.59 -36.25 12.05
C LEU A 208 20.24 -37.64 11.97
N CYS A 209 20.52 -38.16 10.77
CA CYS A 209 21.06 -39.52 10.60
C CYS A 209 22.60 -39.60 10.50
N PHE A 210 23.31 -38.47 10.45
CA PHE A 210 24.77 -38.45 10.20
C PHE A 210 25.65 -38.13 11.42
N ARG A 211 25.08 -38.01 12.64
CA ARG A 211 25.85 -37.64 13.84
C ARG A 211 25.67 -38.52 15.09
N CYS A 212 25.15 -39.75 14.96
CA CYS A 212 25.08 -40.68 16.10
C CYS A 212 26.12 -41.81 15.98
N PRO A 213 27.09 -41.93 16.92
CA PRO A 213 28.14 -42.96 16.87
C PRO A 213 27.70 -44.31 17.47
N ARG A 214 26.40 -44.65 17.48
CA ARG A 214 25.90 -45.92 18.04
C ARG A 214 25.23 -46.80 16.98
N PRO A 215 25.32 -48.14 17.08
CA PRO A 215 24.81 -49.07 16.06
C PRO A 215 23.31 -48.89 15.78
N ARG A 216 22.96 -48.92 14.48
CA ARG A 216 21.69 -48.47 13.86
C ARG A 216 20.39 -49.07 14.44
N THR A 217 20.44 -50.18 15.16
CA THR A 217 19.25 -50.83 15.72
C THR A 217 18.70 -50.12 16.97
N ARG A 218 19.56 -49.54 17.82
CA ARG A 218 19.12 -48.81 19.04
C ARG A 218 18.54 -47.42 18.75
N CYS A 219 19.04 -46.70 17.74
CA CYS A 219 18.50 -45.38 17.36
C CYS A 219 17.07 -45.46 16.84
N ARG A 220 16.71 -46.54 16.12
CA ARG A 220 15.35 -46.73 15.62
C ARG A 220 14.35 -46.96 16.76
N GLN A 221 14.77 -47.68 17.81
CA GLN A 221 13.96 -47.88 19.02
C GLN A 221 13.79 -46.60 19.83
N TYR A 222 14.82 -45.75 19.95
CA TYR A 222 14.74 -44.49 20.71
C TYR A 222 13.80 -43.46 20.05
N VAL A 223 13.85 -43.35 18.71
CA VAL A 223 12.94 -42.47 17.95
C VAL A 223 11.49 -42.94 18.02
N LEU A 224 11.25 -44.26 18.00
CA LEU A 224 9.92 -44.84 18.21
C LEU A 224 9.43 -44.68 19.66
N HIS A 225 10.32 -44.71 20.67
CA HIS A 225 9.96 -44.54 22.07
C HIS A 225 9.62 -43.08 22.42
N VAL A 226 10.37 -42.11 21.89
CA VAL A 226 10.09 -40.67 22.06
C VAL A 226 8.81 -40.26 21.33
N SER A 227 8.53 -40.85 20.17
CA SER A 227 7.28 -40.59 19.42
C SER A 227 6.04 -41.14 20.12
N ARG A 228 6.17 -42.17 20.97
CA ARG A 228 5.05 -42.70 21.78
C ARG A 228 4.76 -41.86 23.03
N HIS A 229 5.77 -41.26 23.65
CA HIS A 229 5.55 -40.36 24.80
C HIS A 229 4.90 -39.04 24.40
N LEU A 230 5.26 -38.46 23.25
CA LEU A 230 4.65 -37.22 22.74
C LEU A 230 3.19 -37.36 22.28
N ALA A 231 2.67 -38.59 22.19
CA ALA A 231 1.27 -38.85 21.83
C ALA A 231 0.35 -39.07 23.04
N GLN A 232 0.88 -39.05 24.28
CA GLN A 232 0.10 -39.23 25.52
C GLN A 232 -0.12 -37.93 26.32
N ASP A 233 0.48 -36.81 25.90
CA ASP A 233 0.26 -35.47 26.51
C ASP A 233 -0.74 -34.61 25.69
N THR A 234 -1.69 -35.27 25.02
CA THR A 234 -2.94 -34.69 24.48
C THR A 234 -4.13 -35.52 24.93
#